data_AF-A0A7R6VKD3-F1
#
_entry.id   AF-A0A7R6VKD3-F1
#
_cell.length_a   1.000
_cell.length_b   1.000
_cell.length_c   1.000
_cell.angle_alpha   90.00
_cell.angle_beta   90.00
_cell.angle_gamma   90.00
#
_symmetry.space_group_name_H-M   'P 1'
#
loop_
_entity.id
_entity.type
_entity.pdbx_description
1 polymer ?
#
loop_
_entity_poly.entity_id
_entity_poly.type
_entity_poly.pdbx_seq_one_letter_code
_entity_poly.pdbx_strand_id
1 'polypeptide(L)'
;MILLLFCLYAFGASYYIDFLGNKSFSKERLYEELGFEPSLWQKVLHKKFKPKVDEKLLPSLQDELLLFYQEQGFLDAKIEVYLQKDMAIFKITENKPVKIADITLTSNFPLQIPFKKGERFVATKFIDLKKQVHDKLLRAGYCSYDFNPKAYVYQKSHVAYIAIYLDKGKKCYIGDITIKGLQTIPKKVIFSHLYIKPHEEFNLTKIDESYKRLYSLEFFDAVRFDYSKKLNNRVFIETFLKERRKHHVYRAGLGYETDQGAIASLSYRNLNFHAHQIGLTLRYSKIERIAEVKLFTPSFKILDIYADMRDKVGYNYDKYDSFTSRSYYIDHAFLFESYKRSFKVGFAAYRYKISDTQNCIESGHYRLIYPYIELLYDKRDSKIFPRHGYYLLLKAEASKNPLSDASYIKSESELGLFYPIGENILFAKAHVGFISTSSGLPPSKFFIAGGADTNRANAYRSLYALDSRCQIGGKSLLATTLEYRFPFKNLYGALFWDRTYLAKNYNLTNYVDGVGVGILYPSPVGTISAYFGIDPNNFSQSQLLLSIGANF
;
A
#
# COMPACT_ATOMS: atom_id res chain seq x y z
N MET A 1 -1.91 19.20 -17.70
CA MET A 1 -3.18 19.92 -17.94
C MET A 1 -3.86 19.19 -19.08
N ILE A 2 -4.52 18.08 -18.77
CA ILE A 2 -5.14 17.17 -19.75
C ILE A 2 -6.59 17.04 -19.30
N LEU A 3 -7.47 17.83 -19.91
CA LEU A 3 -8.89 17.57 -19.94
C LEU A 3 -9.53 18.46 -21.00
N LEU A 4 -10.51 17.86 -21.70
CA LEU A 4 -11.45 18.43 -22.67
C LEU A 4 -10.98 18.52 -24.13
N LEU A 5 -11.28 17.45 -24.87
CA LEU A 5 -11.99 17.56 -26.15
C LEU A 5 -12.65 16.21 -26.46
N PHE A 6 -13.86 16.03 -25.93
CA PHE A 6 -14.84 15.08 -26.46
C PHE A 6 -16.13 15.88 -26.73
N CYS A 7 -16.76 15.56 -27.86
CA CYS A 7 -17.99 16.12 -28.42
C CYS A 7 -17.84 17.32 -29.36
N LEU A 8 -17.50 16.99 -30.61
CA LEU A 8 -18.21 17.46 -31.80
C LEU A 8 -18.14 16.34 -32.84
N TYR A 9 -19.20 15.52 -32.92
CA TYR A 9 -19.43 14.61 -34.04
C TYR A 9 -19.72 15.45 -35.28
N ALA A 10 -18.67 15.92 -35.95
CA ALA A 10 -18.73 16.19 -37.38
C ALA A 10 -18.47 14.83 -38.08
N PHE A 11 -19.27 14.50 -39.09
CA PHE A 11 -19.01 13.37 -39.98
C PHE A 11 -17.70 13.60 -40.75
N GLY A 12 -16.56 13.38 -40.09
CA GLY A 12 -15.23 13.33 -40.70
C GLY A 12 -14.97 11.94 -41.27
N ALA A 13 -14.20 11.87 -42.36
CA ALA A 13 -13.68 10.59 -42.81
C ALA A 13 -12.81 9.98 -41.69
N SER A 14 -12.95 8.68 -41.48
CA SER A 14 -12.19 7.95 -40.46
C SER A 14 -11.34 6.87 -41.11
N TYR A 15 -10.07 6.81 -40.72
CA TYR A 15 -9.07 5.95 -41.34
C TYR A 15 -8.47 4.99 -40.31
N TYR A 16 -8.26 3.74 -40.70
CA TYR A 16 -7.44 2.80 -39.94
C TYR A 16 -5.97 3.17 -40.08
N ILE A 17 -5.22 3.12 -38.98
CA ILE A 17 -3.79 3.47 -38.99
C ILE A 17 -2.95 2.24 -39.31
N ASP A 18 -2.00 2.38 -40.23
CA ASP A 18 -0.94 1.42 -40.44
C ASP A 18 0.42 2.12 -40.60
N PHE A 19 1.50 1.37 -40.37
CA PHE A 19 2.87 1.87 -40.49
C PHE A 19 3.65 1.09 -41.54
N LEU A 20 4.52 1.78 -42.26
CA LEU A 20 5.43 1.20 -43.23
C LEU A 20 6.82 1.82 -43.07
N GLY A 21 7.87 0.99 -43.07
CA GLY A 21 9.26 1.45 -42.96
C GLY A 21 9.83 1.55 -41.54
N ASN A 22 9.01 1.26 -40.51
CA ASN A 22 9.49 1.06 -39.14
C ASN A 22 10.35 -0.21 -39.04
N LYS A 23 11.65 -0.04 -38.81
CA LYS A 23 12.64 -1.12 -38.64
C LYS A 23 13.08 -1.26 -37.19
N SER A 24 13.13 -0.14 -36.47
CA SER A 24 13.64 -0.06 -35.09
C SER A 24 12.57 -0.25 -34.03
N PHE A 25 11.28 -0.14 -34.40
CA PHE A 25 10.13 -0.25 -33.49
C PHE A 25 9.03 -1.10 -34.11
N SER A 26 8.35 -1.91 -33.29
CA SER A 26 7.18 -2.69 -33.75
C SER A 26 5.95 -1.79 -33.92
N LYS A 27 4.97 -2.23 -34.70
CA LYS A 27 3.73 -1.47 -34.93
C LYS A 27 2.96 -1.24 -33.63
N GLU A 28 2.96 -2.26 -32.77
CA GLU A 28 2.31 -2.22 -31.46
C GLU A 28 2.92 -1.12 -30.58
N ARG A 29 4.25 -0.99 -30.58
CA ARG A 29 4.92 0.09 -29.84
C ARG A 29 4.51 1.47 -30.38
N LEU A 30 4.44 1.64 -31.70
CA LEU A 30 4.04 2.91 -32.29
C LEU A 30 2.57 3.24 -32.01
N TYR A 31 1.68 2.24 -31.95
CA TYR A 31 0.30 2.45 -31.50
C TYR A 31 0.22 2.92 -30.05
N GLU A 32 0.98 2.29 -29.15
CA GLU A 32 1.02 2.68 -27.73
C GLU A 32 1.49 4.13 -27.54
N GLU A 33 2.54 4.55 -28.26
CA GLU A 33 3.07 5.93 -28.13
C GLU A 33 2.10 6.99 -28.64
N LEU A 34 1.25 6.64 -29.62
CA LEU A 34 0.17 7.51 -30.09
C LEU A 34 -1.10 7.39 -29.21
N GLY A 35 -1.02 6.72 -28.05
CA GLY A 35 -2.10 6.60 -27.09
C GLY A 35 -3.17 5.56 -27.45
N PHE A 36 -2.92 4.67 -28.40
CA PHE A 36 -3.85 3.60 -28.77
C PHE A 36 -3.58 2.33 -27.95
N GLU A 37 -4.47 2.03 -27.00
CA GLU A 37 -4.40 0.78 -26.24
C GLU A 37 -5.49 -0.21 -26.69
N PRO A 38 -5.13 -1.49 -26.97
CA PRO A 38 -6.13 -2.53 -27.19
C PRO A 38 -6.89 -2.81 -25.89
N SER A 39 -8.18 -3.10 -26.01
CA SER A 39 -9.00 -3.44 -24.84
C SER A 39 -8.51 -4.73 -24.17
N LEU A 40 -8.81 -4.89 -22.88
CA LEU A 40 -8.39 -6.03 -22.08
C LEU A 40 -8.78 -7.37 -22.73
N TRP A 41 -9.97 -7.44 -23.33
CA TRP A 41 -10.47 -8.61 -24.06
C TRP A 41 -9.80 -8.84 -25.42
N GLN A 42 -9.38 -7.78 -26.12
CA GLN A 42 -8.62 -7.91 -27.38
C GLN A 42 -7.21 -8.45 -27.13
N LYS A 43 -6.56 -8.03 -26.03
CA LYS A 43 -5.26 -8.58 -25.57
C LYS A 43 -5.37 -10.07 -25.23
N VAL A 44 -6.45 -10.49 -24.57
CA VAL A 44 -6.70 -11.90 -24.19
C VAL A 44 -6.98 -12.80 -25.38
N LEU A 45 -7.70 -12.31 -26.39
CA LEU A 45 -8.10 -13.10 -27.57
C LEU A 45 -7.08 -13.05 -28.73
N HIS A 46 -5.90 -12.46 -28.54
CA HIS A 46 -4.87 -12.28 -29.58
C HIS A 46 -5.41 -11.68 -30.90
N LYS A 47 -6.43 -10.81 -30.83
CA LYS A 47 -6.98 -10.17 -32.04
C LYS A 47 -6.03 -9.09 -32.55
N LYS A 48 -5.79 -9.03 -33.87
CA LYS A 48 -5.01 -7.95 -34.50
C LYS A 48 -5.71 -6.61 -34.26
N PHE A 49 -5.10 -5.76 -33.44
CA PHE A 49 -5.59 -4.43 -33.12
C PHE A 49 -5.17 -3.44 -34.21
N LYS A 50 -6.14 -2.68 -34.73
CA LYS A 50 -5.91 -1.56 -35.65
C LYS A 50 -6.78 -0.38 -35.22
N PRO A 51 -6.19 0.72 -34.73
CA PRO A 51 -6.96 1.88 -34.32
C PRO A 51 -7.52 2.60 -35.55
N LYS A 52 -8.70 3.20 -35.36
CA LYS A 52 -9.37 4.04 -36.35
C LYS A 52 -9.45 5.47 -35.81
N VAL A 53 -9.05 6.46 -36.60
CA VAL A 53 -9.00 7.86 -36.18
C VAL A 53 -9.68 8.77 -37.18
N ASP A 54 -10.14 9.93 -36.70
CA ASP A 54 -10.63 11.02 -37.55
C ASP A 54 -9.46 11.60 -38.36
N GLU A 55 -9.69 11.88 -39.63
CA GLU A 55 -8.71 12.49 -40.55
C GLU A 55 -8.05 13.75 -39.96
N LYS A 56 -8.79 14.56 -39.20
CA LYS A 56 -8.30 15.79 -38.58
C LYS A 56 -7.16 15.57 -37.58
N LEU A 57 -7.02 14.35 -37.04
CA LEU A 57 -5.97 14.00 -36.08
C LEU A 57 -4.68 13.56 -36.77
N LEU A 58 -4.72 13.22 -38.07
CA LEU A 58 -3.55 12.66 -38.77
C LEU A 58 -2.32 13.57 -38.75
N PRO A 59 -2.41 14.91 -38.93
CA PRO A 59 -1.25 15.79 -38.82
C PRO A 59 -0.64 15.78 -37.40
N SER A 60 -1.48 15.80 -36.36
CA SER A 60 -1.00 15.74 -34.96
C SER A 60 -0.28 14.43 -34.66
N LEU A 61 -0.82 13.31 -35.15
CA LEU A 61 -0.21 11.99 -34.97
C LEU A 61 1.11 11.87 -35.76
N GLN A 62 1.21 12.53 -36.92
CA GLN A 62 2.45 12.58 -37.70
C GLN A 62 3.55 13.33 -36.93
N ASP A 63 3.22 14.48 -36.35
CA ASP A 63 4.15 15.29 -35.55
C ASP A 63 4.57 14.55 -34.27
N GLU A 64 3.63 13.90 -33.58
CA GLU A 64 3.90 13.11 -32.37
C GLU A 64 4.82 11.92 -32.67
N LEU A 65 4.57 11.21 -33.78
CA LEU A 65 5.41 10.11 -34.22
C LEU A 65 6.81 10.61 -34.63
N LEU A 66 6.91 11.76 -35.30
CA LEU A 66 8.20 12.34 -35.69
C LEU A 66 9.02 12.72 -34.45
N LEU A 67 8.38 13.38 -33.49
CA LEU A 67 8.99 13.71 -32.21
C LEU A 67 9.49 12.46 -31.48
N PHE A 68 8.68 11.40 -31.43
CA PHE A 68 9.09 10.11 -30.86
C PHE A 68 10.38 9.57 -31.51
N TYR A 69 10.46 9.54 -32.85
CA TYR A 69 11.68 9.08 -33.53
C TYR A 69 12.90 9.96 -33.22
N GLN A 70 12.71 11.28 -33.18
CA GLN A 70 13.78 12.22 -32.83
C GLN A 70 14.27 12.01 -31.39
N GLU A 71 13.36 11.83 -30.43
CA GLU A 71 13.69 11.52 -29.03
C GLU A 71 14.41 10.17 -28.89
N GLN A 72 14.12 9.23 -29.78
CA GLN A 72 14.82 7.95 -29.85
C GLN A 72 16.18 8.02 -30.56
N GLY A 73 16.59 9.19 -31.06
CA GLY A 73 17.90 9.41 -31.67
C GLY A 73 17.91 9.43 -33.20
N PHE A 74 16.75 9.32 -33.85
CA PHE A 74 16.62 9.42 -35.31
C PHE A 74 16.29 10.86 -35.73
N LEU A 75 17.27 11.76 -35.61
CA LEU A 75 17.07 13.20 -35.83
C LEU A 75 16.67 13.56 -37.26
N ASP A 76 17.10 12.76 -38.23
CA ASP A 76 16.79 12.96 -39.64
C ASP A 76 15.59 12.13 -40.11
N ALA A 77 14.81 11.56 -39.17
CA ALA A 77 13.62 10.79 -39.53
C ALA A 77 12.64 11.63 -40.35
N LYS A 78 11.98 11.00 -41.32
CA LYS A 78 10.90 11.61 -42.09
C LYS A 78 9.66 10.74 -42.02
N ILE A 79 8.51 11.39 -41.84
CA ILE A 79 7.22 10.73 -41.77
C ILE A 79 6.30 11.38 -42.79
N GLU A 80 5.73 10.56 -43.66
CA GLU A 80 4.79 10.95 -44.70
C GLU A 80 3.51 10.14 -44.52
N VAL A 81 2.36 10.78 -44.64
CA VAL A 81 1.05 10.13 -44.48
C VAL A 81 0.40 9.95 -45.85
N TYR A 82 0.02 8.70 -46.17
CA TYR A 82 -0.65 8.35 -47.42
C TYR A 82 -2.05 7.81 -47.10
N LEU A 83 -3.07 8.37 -47.73
CA LEU A 83 -4.44 7.87 -47.61
C LEU A 83 -4.72 6.86 -48.72
N GLN A 84 -5.13 5.65 -48.36
CA GLN A 84 -5.48 4.58 -49.31
C GLN A 84 -6.76 3.89 -48.85
N LYS A 85 -7.85 4.09 -49.60
CA LYS A 85 -9.20 3.60 -49.25
C LYS A 85 -9.62 4.09 -47.85
N ASP A 86 -9.73 3.18 -46.89
CA ASP A 86 -10.07 3.40 -45.49
C ASP A 86 -8.85 3.33 -44.57
N MET A 87 -7.62 3.38 -45.10
CA MET A 87 -6.37 3.38 -44.32
C MET A 87 -5.55 4.67 -44.48
N ALA A 88 -4.97 5.12 -43.38
CA ALA A 88 -3.90 6.12 -43.32
C ALA A 88 -2.58 5.41 -43.02
N ILE A 89 -1.68 5.39 -43.99
CA ILE A 89 -0.39 4.72 -43.91
C ILE A 89 0.69 5.76 -43.59
N PHE A 90 1.27 5.64 -42.40
CA PHE A 90 2.43 6.43 -41.99
C PHE A 90 3.69 5.76 -42.52
N LYS A 91 4.26 6.32 -43.59
CA LYS A 91 5.53 5.88 -44.16
C LYS A 91 6.67 6.55 -43.42
N ILE A 92 7.51 5.74 -42.79
CA ILE A 92 8.59 6.16 -41.92
C ILE A 92 9.91 5.88 -42.60
N THR A 93 10.73 6.92 -42.72
CA THR A 93 12.12 6.82 -43.13
C THR A 93 12.99 7.16 -41.92
N GLU A 94 13.47 6.15 -41.20
CA GLU A 94 14.18 6.35 -39.92
C GLU A 94 15.53 7.08 -40.08
N ASN A 95 16.25 6.85 -41.18
CA ASN A 95 17.64 7.29 -41.40
C ASN A 95 18.61 6.80 -40.30
N LYS A 96 19.87 7.27 -40.33
CA LYS A 96 20.89 6.81 -39.39
C LYS A 96 20.64 7.39 -37.99
N PRO A 97 20.65 6.57 -36.93
CA PRO A 97 20.52 7.08 -35.58
C PRO A 97 21.82 7.75 -35.12
N VAL A 98 21.68 8.76 -34.27
CA VAL A 98 22.79 9.34 -33.51
C VAL A 98 23.31 8.30 -32.53
N LYS A 99 24.63 8.03 -32.57
CA LYS A 99 25.30 7.12 -31.62
C LYS A 99 26.19 7.89 -30.66
N ILE A 100 26.32 7.37 -29.44
CA ILE A 100 27.17 7.97 -28.41
C ILE A 100 28.63 7.66 -28.72
N ALA A 101 29.40 8.70 -29.04
CA ALA A 101 30.82 8.57 -29.37
C ALA A 101 31.69 8.48 -28.11
N ASP A 102 31.38 9.27 -27.08
CA ASP A 102 32.12 9.25 -25.82
C ASP A 102 31.28 9.76 -24.64
N ILE A 103 31.68 9.35 -23.43
CA ILE A 103 31.03 9.74 -22.18
C ILE A 103 32.11 10.19 -21.19
N THR A 104 32.11 11.47 -20.84
CA THR A 104 33.00 12.03 -19.83
C THR A 104 32.21 12.22 -18.53
N LEU A 105 32.70 11.64 -17.42
CA LEU A 105 32.11 11.79 -16.09
C LEU A 105 33.13 12.36 -15.12
N THR A 106 32.83 13.51 -14.52
CA THR A 106 33.54 14.07 -13.37
C THR A 106 32.56 14.20 -12.23
N SER A 107 32.73 13.39 -11.18
CA SER A 107 31.79 13.36 -10.05
C SER A 107 32.46 13.02 -8.73
N ASN A 108 32.13 13.75 -7.66
CA ASN A 108 32.52 13.43 -6.28
C ASN A 108 31.43 12.62 -5.52
N PHE A 109 30.46 12.10 -6.27
CA PHE A 109 29.34 11.27 -5.80
C PHE A 109 29.16 10.05 -6.71
N PRO A 110 28.88 8.85 -6.15
CA PRO A 110 28.75 7.64 -6.96
C PRO A 110 27.51 7.70 -7.86
N LEU A 111 27.76 7.79 -9.17
CA LEU A 111 26.75 7.84 -10.21
C LEU A 111 26.79 6.58 -11.08
N GLN A 112 25.60 6.06 -11.39
CA GLN A 112 25.43 5.02 -12.40
C GLN A 112 24.84 5.69 -13.64
N ILE A 113 25.59 5.66 -14.74
CA ILE A 113 25.16 6.26 -16.00
C ILE A 113 24.44 5.17 -16.82
N PRO A 114 23.20 5.42 -17.29
CA PRO A 114 22.44 4.47 -18.10
C PRO A 114 22.89 4.44 -19.57
N PHE A 115 24.07 4.99 -19.86
CA PHE A 115 24.61 5.16 -21.20
C PHE A 115 25.89 4.34 -21.42
N LYS A 116 26.06 3.82 -22.64
CA LYS A 116 27.23 3.09 -23.10
C LYS A 116 27.74 3.68 -24.42
N LYS A 117 29.06 3.72 -24.57
CA LYS A 117 29.70 4.10 -25.83
C LYS A 117 29.23 3.18 -26.97
N GLY A 118 28.92 3.77 -28.12
CA GLY A 118 28.46 3.10 -29.33
C GLY A 118 26.96 2.80 -29.39
N GLU A 119 26.21 2.96 -28.30
CA GLU A 119 24.75 2.79 -28.33
C GLU A 119 24.05 4.00 -28.95
N ARG A 120 22.76 3.84 -29.29
CA ARG A 120 21.91 4.93 -29.78
C ARG A 120 21.63 5.96 -28.68
N PHE A 121 21.81 7.24 -28.99
CA PHE A 121 21.44 8.31 -28.07
C PHE A 121 19.91 8.40 -27.98
N VAL A 122 19.38 8.34 -26.76
CA VAL A 122 17.95 8.48 -26.47
C VAL A 122 17.76 9.65 -25.52
N ALA A 123 17.03 10.68 -25.95
CA ALA A 123 16.84 11.93 -25.22
C ALA A 123 16.09 11.71 -23.89
N THR A 124 15.08 10.84 -23.88
CA THR A 124 14.31 10.52 -22.68
C THR A 124 15.17 9.87 -21.60
N LYS A 125 16.07 8.94 -21.96
CA LYS A 125 17.07 8.38 -21.02
C LYS A 125 17.94 9.47 -20.37
N PHE A 126 18.25 10.54 -21.11
CA PHE A 126 19.09 11.63 -20.62
C PHE A 126 18.32 12.51 -19.63
N ILE A 127 17.05 12.80 -19.91
CA ILE A 127 16.15 13.51 -19.00
C ILE A 127 15.94 12.69 -17.72
N ASP A 128 15.71 11.39 -17.86
CA ASP A 128 15.53 10.46 -16.73
C ASP A 128 16.78 10.39 -15.84
N LEU A 129 17.97 10.35 -16.43
CA LEU A 129 19.22 10.44 -15.70
C LEU A 129 19.24 11.71 -14.84
N LYS A 130 18.84 12.87 -15.39
CA LYS A 130 18.87 14.12 -14.61
C LYS A 130 17.98 14.04 -13.37
N LYS A 131 16.78 13.51 -13.55
CA LYS A 131 15.80 13.32 -12.46
C LYS A 131 16.30 12.30 -11.42
N GLN A 132 16.84 11.16 -11.87
CA GLN A 132 17.37 10.13 -10.96
C GLN A 132 18.54 10.63 -10.12
N VAL A 133 19.47 11.38 -10.71
CA VAL A 133 20.60 11.98 -9.99
C VAL A 133 20.12 13.01 -8.98
N HIS A 134 19.20 13.88 -9.39
CA HIS A 134 18.55 14.85 -8.50
C HIS A 134 17.92 14.18 -7.28
N ASP A 135 17.05 13.18 -7.50
CA ASP A 135 16.36 12.47 -6.44
C ASP A 135 17.32 11.72 -5.51
N LYS A 136 18.38 11.12 -6.07
CA LYS A 136 19.40 10.39 -5.30
C LYS A 136 20.20 11.32 -4.39
N LEU A 137 20.57 12.51 -4.87
CA LEU A 137 21.28 13.52 -4.07
C LEU A 137 20.40 14.06 -2.95
N LEU A 138 19.13 14.40 -3.27
CA LEU A 138 18.17 14.88 -2.27
C LEU A 138 17.88 13.83 -1.19
N ARG A 139 17.74 12.54 -1.55
CA ARG A 139 17.59 11.45 -0.58
C ARG A 139 18.83 11.25 0.29
N ALA A 140 20.01 11.53 -0.25
CA ALA A 140 21.27 11.52 0.49
C ALA A 140 21.53 12.81 1.30
N GLY A 141 20.60 13.77 1.28
CA GLY A 141 20.67 15.01 2.05
C GLY A 141 21.37 16.18 1.35
N TYR A 142 21.78 16.04 0.09
CA TYR A 142 22.49 17.07 -0.68
C TYR A 142 21.51 17.87 -1.53
N CYS A 143 21.36 19.17 -1.25
CA CYS A 143 20.47 20.06 -2.00
C CYS A 143 21.19 21.22 -2.71
N SER A 144 22.45 21.47 -2.36
CA SER A 144 23.34 22.51 -2.92
C SER A 144 24.36 21.91 -3.89
N TYR A 145 23.99 20.83 -4.57
CA TYR A 145 24.84 20.19 -5.56
C TYR A 145 24.90 21.05 -6.84
N ASP A 146 26.04 21.01 -7.53
CA ASP A 146 26.19 21.54 -8.88
C ASP A 146 26.17 20.35 -9.85
N PHE A 147 25.15 20.31 -10.70
CA PHE A 147 24.94 19.22 -11.65
C PHE A 147 24.66 19.78 -13.04
N ASN A 148 25.64 19.66 -13.93
CA ASN A 148 25.61 20.25 -15.25
C ASN A 148 25.85 19.20 -16.35
N PRO A 149 24.89 18.28 -16.56
CA PRO A 149 24.98 17.30 -17.63
C PRO A 149 24.66 17.93 -18.98
N LYS A 150 25.55 17.75 -19.95
CA LYS A 150 25.39 18.21 -21.34
C LYS A 150 25.47 17.04 -22.31
N ALA A 151 24.61 17.07 -23.32
CA ALA A 151 24.68 16.18 -24.47
C ALA A 151 24.89 17.04 -25.72
N TYR A 152 26.06 16.90 -26.35
CA TYR A 152 26.41 17.60 -27.57
C TYR A 152 26.08 16.69 -28.75
N VAL A 153 25.01 17.01 -29.47
CA VAL A 153 24.50 16.18 -30.56
C VAL A 153 24.83 16.81 -31.90
N TYR A 154 25.56 16.08 -32.74
CA TYR A 154 25.97 16.52 -34.06
C TYR A 154 25.16 15.74 -35.10
N GLN A 155 24.11 16.37 -35.63
CA GLN A 155 23.16 15.76 -36.56
C GLN A 155 23.85 15.23 -37.83
N LYS A 156 24.67 16.07 -38.49
CA LYS A 156 25.34 15.71 -39.77
C LYS A 156 26.26 14.48 -39.66
N SER A 157 26.95 14.31 -38.54
CA SER A 157 27.88 13.20 -38.31
C SER A 157 27.24 12.03 -37.54
N HIS A 158 25.97 12.15 -37.14
CA HIS A 158 25.23 11.17 -36.34
C HIS A 158 25.97 10.73 -35.06
N VAL A 159 26.64 11.67 -34.38
CA VAL A 159 27.35 11.39 -33.12
C VAL A 159 26.89 12.30 -31.98
N ALA A 160 26.87 11.75 -30.77
CA ALA A 160 26.62 12.48 -29.54
C ALA A 160 27.78 12.30 -28.55
N TYR A 161 28.14 13.38 -27.86
CA TYR A 161 29.09 13.37 -26.75
C TYR A 161 28.36 13.74 -25.46
N ILE A 162 28.49 12.91 -24.43
CA ILE A 162 27.86 13.16 -23.14
C ILE A 162 28.93 13.60 -22.15
N ALA A 163 28.78 14.81 -21.61
CA ALA A 163 29.65 15.34 -20.57
C ALA A 163 28.82 15.56 -19.29
N ILE A 164 29.19 14.87 -18.21
CA ILE A 164 28.52 14.95 -16.92
C ILE A 164 29.50 15.47 -15.88
N TYR A 165 29.16 16.64 -15.32
CA TYR A 165 29.81 17.20 -14.15
C TYR A 165 28.85 17.17 -12.96
N LEU A 166 29.30 16.62 -11.83
CA LEU A 166 28.57 16.62 -10.57
C LEU A 166 29.48 16.93 -9.37
N ASP A 167 29.18 18.00 -8.65
CA ASP A 167 29.63 18.22 -7.28
C ASP A 167 28.43 18.11 -6.33
N LYS A 168 28.45 17.15 -5.39
CA LYS A 168 27.38 16.98 -4.40
C LYS A 168 27.25 18.15 -3.42
N GLY A 169 28.29 18.96 -3.25
CA GLY A 169 28.29 20.06 -2.28
C GLY A 169 28.11 19.60 -0.83
N LYS A 170 27.51 20.46 0.00
CA LYS A 170 27.26 20.21 1.43
C LYS A 170 25.87 19.62 1.66
N LYS A 171 25.72 18.90 2.79
CA LYS A 171 24.41 18.50 3.29
C LYS A 171 23.55 19.71 3.60
N CYS A 172 22.25 19.54 3.40
CA CYS A 172 21.26 20.56 3.65
C CYS A 172 20.46 20.29 4.92
N TYR A 173 19.93 21.37 5.47
CA TYR A 173 19.09 21.36 6.65
C TYR A 173 17.71 21.94 6.31
N ILE A 174 16.70 21.54 7.04
CA ILE A 174 15.36 22.11 6.89
C ILE A 174 15.36 23.52 7.49
N GLY A 175 14.93 24.49 6.69
CA GLY A 175 14.67 25.86 7.13
C GLY A 175 13.30 25.96 7.79
N ASP A 176 12.69 27.14 7.71
CA ASP A 176 11.34 27.32 8.23
C ASP A 176 10.31 26.56 7.39
N ILE A 177 9.29 26.04 8.08
CA ILE A 177 8.15 25.37 7.46
C ILE A 177 6.95 26.31 7.54
N THR A 178 6.46 26.73 6.39
CA THR A 178 5.27 27.60 6.28
C THR A 178 4.06 26.78 5.83
N ILE A 179 2.87 27.14 6.31
CA ILE A 179 1.61 26.45 5.99
C ILE A 179 0.63 27.45 5.37
N LYS A 180 0.07 27.10 4.21
CA LYS A 180 -0.90 27.90 3.46
C LYS A 180 -2.16 27.07 3.15
N GLY A 181 -3.32 27.73 3.13
CA GLY A 181 -4.59 27.13 2.67
C GLY A 181 -5.47 26.46 3.74
N LEU A 182 -5.12 26.59 5.02
CA LEU A 182 -5.99 26.19 6.13
C LEU A 182 -7.16 27.17 6.29
N GLN A 183 -8.33 26.63 6.64
CA GLN A 183 -9.56 27.37 6.94
C GLN A 183 -10.12 26.93 8.30
N THR A 184 -10.35 25.64 8.49
CA THR A 184 -10.97 25.07 9.69
C THR A 184 -10.02 24.18 10.50
N ILE A 185 -9.01 23.60 9.85
CA ILE A 185 -8.08 22.69 10.52
C ILE A 185 -6.97 23.48 11.23
N PRO A 186 -6.73 23.26 12.55
CA PRO A 186 -5.69 23.98 13.27
C PRO A 186 -4.27 23.68 12.77
N LYS A 187 -3.39 24.69 12.74
CA LYS A 187 -1.97 24.53 12.36
C LYS A 187 -1.24 23.45 13.17
N LYS A 188 -1.59 23.26 14.45
CA LYS A 188 -1.03 22.20 15.31
C LYS A 188 -1.25 20.80 14.73
N VAL A 189 -2.34 20.60 13.99
CA VAL A 189 -2.62 19.33 13.31
C VAL A 189 -1.55 19.05 12.27
N ILE A 190 -1.21 20.05 11.47
CA ILE A 190 -0.20 19.91 10.43
C ILE A 190 1.16 19.62 11.06
N PHE A 191 1.62 20.49 11.97
CA PHE A 191 2.97 20.38 12.53
C PHE A 191 3.21 19.06 13.28
N SER A 192 2.23 18.55 14.03
CA SER A 192 2.37 17.26 14.74
C SER A 192 2.34 16.04 13.81
N HIS A 193 1.90 16.21 12.56
CA HIS A 193 1.85 15.17 11.54
C HIS A 193 3.00 15.24 10.54
N LEU A 194 3.90 16.23 10.67
CA LEU A 194 5.14 16.27 9.93
C LEU A 194 6.18 15.39 10.63
N TYR A 195 6.85 14.54 9.86
CA TYR A 195 8.05 13.83 10.31
C TYR A 195 9.31 14.68 10.17
N ILE A 196 9.15 15.90 9.65
CA ILE A 196 10.20 16.87 9.46
C ILE A 196 10.17 17.98 10.52
N LYS A 197 11.35 18.47 10.92
CA LYS A 197 11.49 19.59 11.87
C LYS A 197 12.46 20.64 11.35
N PRO A 198 12.26 21.93 11.66
CA PRO A 198 13.28 22.95 11.41
C PRO A 198 14.64 22.55 12.00
N HIS A 199 15.72 22.90 11.31
CA HIS A 199 17.11 22.66 11.66
C HIS A 199 17.62 21.21 11.62
N GLU A 200 16.77 20.22 11.34
CA GLU A 200 17.26 18.86 11.13
C GLU A 200 17.83 18.67 9.70
N GLU A 201 18.58 17.59 9.49
CA GLU A 201 19.09 17.23 8.16
C GLU A 201 17.94 16.97 7.17
N PHE A 202 18.05 17.57 5.98
CA PHE A 202 17.08 17.40 4.91
C PHE A 202 16.98 15.92 4.51
N ASN A 203 15.77 15.38 4.55
CA ASN A 203 15.50 14.00 4.15
C ASN A 203 14.21 13.95 3.33
N LEU A 204 14.35 13.75 2.02
CA LEU A 204 13.21 13.69 1.09
C LEU A 204 12.21 12.59 1.48
N THR A 205 12.68 11.45 2.00
CA THR A 205 11.79 10.36 2.43
C THR A 205 10.91 10.77 3.61
N LYS A 206 11.41 11.57 4.56
CA LYS A 206 10.57 12.11 5.64
C LYS A 206 9.51 13.09 5.11
N ILE A 207 9.80 13.84 4.04
CA ILE A 207 8.83 14.73 3.38
C ILE A 207 7.72 13.91 2.72
N ASP A 208 8.09 12.88 1.95
CA ASP A 208 7.13 11.97 1.29
C ASP A 208 6.20 11.30 2.31
N GLU A 209 6.74 10.93 3.46
CA GLU A 209 5.99 10.27 4.53
C GLU A 209 5.14 11.25 5.33
N SER A 210 5.58 12.51 5.46
CA SER A 210 4.76 13.60 5.99
C SER A 210 3.57 13.87 5.07
N TYR A 211 3.78 13.83 3.75
CA TYR A 211 2.70 13.87 2.76
C TYR A 211 1.72 12.72 2.95
N LYS A 212 2.20 11.46 3.01
CA LYS A 212 1.33 10.30 3.22
C LYS A 212 0.54 10.41 4.53
N ARG A 213 1.18 10.85 5.62
CA ARG A 213 0.52 11.02 6.93
C ARG A 213 -0.57 12.09 6.88
N LEU A 214 -0.28 13.28 6.35
CA LEU A 214 -1.29 14.34 6.19
C LEU A 214 -2.43 13.93 5.25
N TYR A 215 -2.11 13.24 4.15
CA TYR A 215 -3.11 12.73 3.22
C TYR A 215 -4.00 11.66 3.86
N SER A 216 -3.42 10.79 4.72
CA SER A 216 -4.16 9.74 5.43
C SER A 216 -5.16 10.27 6.46
N LEU A 217 -5.03 11.52 6.90
CA LEU A 217 -6.05 12.19 7.71
C LEU A 217 -7.34 12.41 6.92
N GLU A 218 -7.32 12.38 5.59
CA GLU A 218 -8.48 12.66 4.75
C GLU A 218 -9.12 14.05 5.04
N PHE A 219 -8.41 14.97 5.67
CA PHE A 219 -8.83 16.38 5.87
C PHE A 219 -8.61 17.25 4.63
N PHE A 220 -7.75 16.80 3.70
CA PHE A 220 -7.33 17.60 2.54
C PHE A 220 -7.63 16.89 1.21
N ASP A 221 -8.13 17.64 0.23
CA ASP A 221 -8.26 17.17 -1.16
C ASP A 221 -6.90 17.23 -1.88
N ALA A 222 -5.99 18.11 -1.43
CA ALA A 222 -4.64 18.23 -1.94
C ALA A 222 -3.66 18.60 -0.83
N VAL A 223 -2.49 17.96 -0.84
CA VAL A 223 -1.33 18.26 0.00
C VAL A 223 -0.14 18.44 -0.95
N ARG A 224 0.56 19.56 -0.88
CA ARG A 224 1.76 19.81 -1.70
C ARG A 224 2.86 20.40 -0.84
N PHE A 225 4.04 19.80 -0.89
CA PHE A 225 5.26 20.35 -0.32
C PHE A 225 6.08 20.99 -1.43
N ASP A 226 6.38 22.27 -1.28
CA ASP A 226 7.32 22.98 -2.12
C ASP A 226 8.63 23.17 -1.36
N TYR A 227 9.70 22.62 -1.91
CA TYR A 227 11.05 22.68 -1.35
C TYR A 227 12.05 23.24 -2.38
N SER A 228 11.54 24.02 -3.34
CA SER A 228 12.36 24.66 -4.38
C SER A 228 13.23 25.81 -3.84
N LYS A 229 12.77 26.50 -2.78
CA LYS A 229 13.48 27.62 -2.17
C LYS A 229 14.65 27.12 -1.31
N LYS A 230 15.87 27.39 -1.78
CA LYS A 230 17.12 27.02 -1.13
C LYS A 230 17.98 28.26 -0.87
N LEU A 231 18.48 28.43 0.35
CA LEU A 231 19.40 29.51 0.70
C LEU A 231 20.35 29.03 1.80
N ASN A 232 21.67 29.26 1.65
CA ASN A 232 22.69 28.93 2.65
C ASN A 232 22.63 27.48 3.17
N ASN A 233 22.52 26.50 2.25
CA ASN A 233 22.32 25.06 2.56
C ASN A 233 21.08 24.76 3.41
N ARG A 234 20.09 25.66 3.41
CA ARG A 234 18.79 25.42 4.00
C ARG A 234 17.72 25.30 2.93
N VAL A 235 16.79 24.37 3.14
CA VAL A 235 15.64 24.15 2.28
C VAL A 235 14.40 24.64 3.02
N PHE A 236 13.79 25.70 2.53
CA PHE A 236 12.55 26.25 3.10
C PHE A 236 11.38 25.46 2.53
N ILE A 237 10.48 25.03 3.41
CA ILE A 237 9.37 24.15 3.02
C ILE A 237 8.07 24.94 3.08
N GLU A 238 7.44 25.13 1.93
CA GLU A 238 6.09 25.68 1.86
C GLU A 238 5.08 24.55 1.69
N THR A 239 4.20 24.39 2.68
CA THR A 239 3.14 23.38 2.68
C THR A 239 1.83 24.00 2.23
N PHE A 240 1.39 23.64 1.03
CA PHE A 240 0.11 24.06 0.47
C PHE A 240 -0.94 22.98 0.71
N LEU A 241 -2.03 23.37 1.38
CA LEU A 241 -3.13 22.49 1.74
C LEU A 241 -4.42 22.99 1.10
N LYS A 242 -5.26 22.06 0.64
CA LYS A 242 -6.63 22.35 0.25
C LYS A 242 -7.56 21.50 1.10
N GLU A 243 -8.20 22.09 2.09
CA GLU A 243 -9.19 21.39 2.92
C GLU A 243 -10.32 20.80 2.07
N ARG A 244 -10.76 19.59 2.42
CA ARG A 244 -11.87 18.93 1.72
C ARG A 244 -13.14 19.70 1.96
N ARG A 245 -13.96 19.86 0.92
CA ARG A 245 -15.29 20.48 1.07
C ARG A 245 -16.37 19.46 1.48
N LYS A 246 -16.20 18.20 1.07
CA LYS A 246 -17.15 17.11 1.39
C LYS A 246 -16.62 16.32 2.59
N HIS A 247 -17.17 16.60 3.76
CA HIS A 247 -16.75 15.96 5.01
C HIS A 247 -17.46 14.62 5.26
N HIS A 248 -18.63 14.39 4.67
CA HIS A 248 -19.40 13.18 4.89
C HIS A 248 -18.98 12.07 3.92
N VAL A 249 -18.57 10.93 4.46
CA VAL A 249 -18.17 9.74 3.71
C VAL A 249 -19.08 8.58 4.10
N TYR A 250 -19.74 8.01 3.11
CA TYR A 250 -20.58 6.82 3.25
C TYR A 250 -19.91 5.68 2.49
N ARG A 251 -19.81 4.51 3.12
CA ARG A 251 -19.31 3.27 2.51
C ARG A 251 -20.28 2.15 2.82
N ALA A 252 -20.60 1.36 1.81
CA ALA A 252 -21.32 0.11 1.94
C ALA A 252 -20.45 -0.99 1.33
N GLY A 253 -20.41 -2.16 1.97
CA GLY A 253 -19.65 -3.30 1.51
C GLY A 253 -20.46 -4.58 1.67
N LEU A 254 -20.43 -5.43 0.65
CA LEU A 254 -20.96 -6.78 0.68
C LEU A 254 -19.81 -7.75 0.41
N GLY A 255 -19.75 -8.83 1.18
CA GLY A 255 -18.76 -9.89 1.03
C GLY A 255 -19.38 -11.25 1.30
N TYR A 256 -18.65 -12.31 0.99
CA TYR A 256 -19.03 -13.67 1.31
C TYR A 256 -17.78 -14.45 1.67
N GLU A 257 -17.81 -15.13 2.81
CA GLU A 257 -16.81 -16.12 3.20
C GLU A 257 -17.53 -17.44 3.49
N THR A 258 -16.91 -18.58 3.16
CA THR A 258 -17.54 -19.90 3.27
C THR A 258 -18.00 -20.22 4.70
N ASP A 259 -17.28 -19.71 5.69
CA ASP A 259 -17.48 -19.90 7.13
C ASP A 259 -18.35 -18.81 7.77
N GLN A 260 -18.19 -17.54 7.37
CA GLN A 260 -18.99 -16.42 7.89
C GLN A 260 -20.33 -16.24 7.18
N GLY A 261 -20.47 -16.82 5.98
CA GLY A 261 -21.56 -16.56 5.05
C GLY A 261 -21.51 -15.15 4.47
N ALA A 262 -22.67 -14.59 4.15
CA ALA A 262 -22.79 -13.22 3.66
C ALA A 262 -22.39 -12.21 4.75
N ILE A 263 -21.54 -11.26 4.37
CA ILE A 263 -21.05 -10.16 5.20
C ILE A 263 -21.62 -8.86 4.62
N ALA A 264 -22.31 -8.08 5.44
CA ALA A 264 -22.76 -6.74 5.10
C ALA A 264 -22.10 -5.72 6.03
N SER A 265 -21.65 -4.60 5.46
CA SER A 265 -21.04 -3.52 6.22
C SER A 265 -21.55 -2.17 5.74
N LEU A 266 -21.81 -1.28 6.70
CA LEU A 266 -22.15 0.12 6.47
C LEU A 266 -21.24 0.97 7.35
N SER A 267 -20.65 2.00 6.77
CA SER A 267 -19.82 2.95 7.50
C SER A 267 -20.16 4.37 7.09
N TYR A 268 -20.40 5.20 8.09
CA TYR A 268 -20.54 6.64 7.95
C TYR A 268 -19.40 7.33 8.70
N ARG A 269 -18.80 8.35 8.10
CA ARG A 269 -17.81 9.22 8.75
C ARG A 269 -18.07 10.67 8.41
N ASN A 270 -18.04 11.54 9.42
CA ASN A 270 -17.82 12.96 9.24
C ASN A 270 -16.34 13.24 9.51
N LEU A 271 -15.62 13.63 8.46
CA LEU A 271 -14.19 13.89 8.45
C LEU A 271 -13.82 15.28 9.02
N ASN A 272 -14.77 16.12 9.40
CA ASN A 272 -14.47 17.43 9.99
C ASN A 272 -15.57 17.83 10.98
N PHE A 273 -15.74 17.04 12.03
CA PHE A 273 -16.56 17.37 13.18
C PHE A 273 -15.73 18.23 14.14
N HIS A 274 -15.64 19.54 13.88
CA HIS A 274 -14.81 20.49 14.64
C HIS A 274 -13.31 20.13 14.64
N ALA A 275 -12.74 19.84 13.47
CA ALA A 275 -11.37 19.32 13.29
C ALA A 275 -11.11 17.93 13.92
N HIS A 276 -12.17 17.23 14.33
CA HIS A 276 -12.16 15.81 14.70
C HIS A 276 -12.84 14.97 13.62
N GLN A 277 -12.72 13.65 13.72
CA GLN A 277 -13.48 12.72 12.88
C GLN A 277 -14.38 11.86 13.74
N ILE A 278 -15.67 11.83 13.42
CA ILE A 278 -16.62 10.92 14.06
C ILE A 278 -17.13 9.94 13.02
N GLY A 279 -17.23 8.66 13.39
CA GLY A 279 -17.72 7.63 12.50
C GLY A 279 -18.58 6.59 13.19
N LEU A 280 -19.52 6.04 12.44
CA LEU A 280 -20.33 4.88 12.80
C LEU A 280 -19.96 3.74 11.84
N THR A 281 -19.70 2.56 12.40
CA THR A 281 -19.48 1.32 11.63
C THR A 281 -20.47 0.26 12.09
N LEU A 282 -21.26 -0.25 11.16
CA LEU A 282 -22.13 -1.39 11.34
C LEU A 282 -21.60 -2.53 10.47
N ARG A 283 -21.44 -3.71 11.04
CA ARG A 283 -21.08 -4.93 10.31
C ARG A 283 -21.94 -6.08 10.77
N TYR A 284 -22.37 -6.90 9.84
CA TYR A 284 -23.22 -8.05 10.08
C TYR A 284 -22.74 -9.24 9.25
N SER A 285 -22.57 -10.39 9.89
CA SER A 285 -22.44 -11.70 9.28
C SER A 285 -23.20 -12.74 10.11
N LYS A 286 -23.17 -14.01 9.70
CA LYS A 286 -23.79 -15.10 10.45
C LYS A 286 -23.16 -15.28 11.84
N ILE A 287 -21.85 -15.02 11.96
CA ILE A 287 -21.08 -15.28 13.17
C ILE A 287 -20.64 -14.01 13.90
N GLU A 288 -20.67 -12.84 13.25
CA GLU A 288 -20.17 -11.60 13.83
C GLU A 288 -21.13 -10.43 13.59
N ARG A 289 -21.38 -9.61 14.61
CA ARG A 289 -22.14 -8.35 14.48
C ARG A 289 -21.45 -7.26 15.26
N ILE A 290 -21.16 -6.14 14.59
CA ILE A 290 -20.45 -5.00 15.17
C ILE A 290 -21.29 -3.76 14.98
N ALA A 291 -21.44 -2.98 16.04
CA ALA A 291 -21.87 -1.59 15.97
C ALA A 291 -20.87 -0.75 16.78
N GLU A 292 -20.11 0.11 16.10
CA GLU A 292 -19.03 0.90 16.72
C GLU A 292 -19.19 2.37 16.33
N VAL A 293 -19.18 3.25 17.34
CA VAL A 293 -18.94 4.68 17.16
C VAL A 293 -17.48 4.97 17.51
N LYS A 294 -16.79 5.70 16.64
CA LYS A 294 -15.39 6.08 16.82
C LYS A 294 -15.24 7.59 16.71
N LEU A 295 -14.59 8.20 17.68
CA LEU A 295 -14.08 9.57 17.63
C LEU A 295 -12.56 9.53 17.47
N PHE A 296 -12.05 10.23 16.47
CA PHE A 296 -10.62 10.43 16.26
C PHE A 296 -10.29 11.92 16.42
N THR A 297 -9.40 12.21 17.35
CA THR A 297 -9.00 13.56 17.71
C THR A 297 -7.51 13.72 17.42
N PRO A 298 -7.15 14.38 16.30
CA PRO A 298 -5.75 14.56 15.96
C PRO A 298 -5.08 15.57 16.89
N SER A 299 -3.81 15.34 17.18
CA SER A 299 -2.93 16.35 17.77
C SER A 299 -3.40 16.87 19.13
N PHE A 300 -3.86 15.94 19.96
CA PHE A 300 -4.07 16.18 21.37
C PHE A 300 -2.72 16.36 22.07
N LYS A 301 -2.61 17.37 22.93
CA LYS A 301 -1.36 17.68 23.64
C LYS A 301 -1.40 17.01 25.01
N ILE A 302 -0.46 16.10 25.26
CA ILE A 302 -0.27 15.40 26.53
C ILE A 302 1.11 15.81 27.04
N LEU A 303 1.14 16.62 28.10
CA LEU A 303 2.38 17.27 28.55
C LEU A 303 3.00 18.04 27.36
N ASP A 304 4.24 17.76 26.97
CA ASP A 304 4.92 18.40 25.83
C ASP A 304 4.94 17.57 24.55
N ILE A 305 4.12 16.51 24.48
CA ILE A 305 4.06 15.59 23.34
C ILE A 305 2.67 15.69 22.68
N TYR A 306 2.65 15.72 21.35
CA TYR A 306 1.41 15.57 20.58
C TYR A 306 1.14 14.10 20.28
N ALA A 307 -0.08 13.66 20.56
CA ALA A 307 -0.58 12.34 20.24
C ALA A 307 -1.94 12.47 19.55
N ASP A 308 -2.28 11.50 18.72
CA ASP A 308 -3.65 11.38 18.22
C ASP A 308 -4.45 10.54 19.20
N MET A 309 -5.68 10.97 19.50
CA MET A 309 -6.60 10.23 20.36
C MET A 309 -7.59 9.44 19.53
N ARG A 310 -7.93 8.24 20.01
CA ARG A 310 -8.99 7.41 19.47
C ARG A 310 -9.88 6.93 20.62
N ASP A 311 -11.14 7.31 20.55
CA ASP A 311 -12.17 6.88 21.47
C ASP A 311 -13.17 6.02 20.71
N LYS A 312 -13.56 4.89 21.29
CA LYS A 312 -14.56 3.99 20.72
C LYS A 312 -15.59 3.63 21.76
N VAL A 313 -16.83 3.54 21.31
CA VAL A 313 -17.92 2.91 22.04
C VAL A 313 -18.57 1.92 21.10
N GLY A 314 -18.74 0.68 21.53
CA GLY A 314 -19.27 -0.32 20.62
C GLY A 314 -19.93 -1.51 21.28
N TYR A 315 -20.58 -2.28 20.42
CA TYR A 315 -21.22 -3.56 20.70
C TYR A 315 -20.67 -4.60 19.73
N ASN A 316 -20.27 -5.75 20.26
CA ASN A 316 -19.89 -6.93 19.47
C ASN A 316 -20.76 -8.13 19.86
N TYR A 317 -21.21 -8.88 18.86
CA TYR A 317 -21.73 -10.23 18.97
C TYR A 317 -20.81 -11.17 18.21
N ASP A 318 -20.30 -12.19 18.87
CA ASP A 318 -19.51 -13.27 18.28
C ASP A 318 -20.18 -14.61 18.57
N LYS A 319 -20.36 -15.43 17.53
CA LYS A 319 -20.77 -16.83 17.64
C LYS A 319 -19.55 -17.72 17.44
N TYR A 320 -19.27 -18.54 18.43
CA TYR A 320 -18.32 -19.64 18.38
C TYR A 320 -19.09 -20.97 18.30
N ASP A 321 -18.37 -22.08 18.12
CA ASP A 321 -19.03 -23.39 17.99
C ASP A 321 -19.72 -23.83 19.30
N SER A 322 -19.08 -23.58 20.44
CA SER A 322 -19.56 -23.98 21.75
C SER A 322 -20.23 -22.89 22.58
N PHE A 323 -20.15 -21.61 22.16
CA PHE A 323 -20.75 -20.50 22.91
C PHE A 323 -20.99 -19.25 22.06
N THR A 324 -21.75 -18.31 22.62
CA THR A 324 -21.88 -16.95 22.07
C THR A 324 -21.34 -15.93 23.06
N SER A 325 -20.73 -14.86 22.53
CA SER A 325 -20.21 -13.74 23.29
C SER A 325 -20.89 -12.46 22.83
N ARG A 326 -21.53 -11.76 23.75
CA ARG A 326 -22.03 -10.39 23.55
C ARG A 326 -21.20 -9.46 24.40
N SER A 327 -20.71 -8.35 23.84
CA SER A 327 -19.96 -7.38 24.61
C SER A 327 -20.34 -5.96 24.28
N TYR A 328 -20.37 -5.11 25.31
CA TYR A 328 -20.36 -3.66 25.17
C TYR A 328 -19.02 -3.16 25.67
N TYR A 329 -18.45 -2.17 24.98
CA TYR A 329 -17.14 -1.66 25.36
C TYR A 329 -16.99 -0.17 25.15
N ILE A 330 -16.07 0.37 25.93
CA ILE A 330 -15.49 1.70 25.77
C ILE A 330 -13.97 1.50 25.70
N ASP A 331 -13.33 2.07 24.68
CA ASP A 331 -11.90 1.98 24.45
C ASP A 331 -11.36 3.39 24.21
N HIS A 332 -10.31 3.74 24.94
CA HIS A 332 -9.59 5.00 24.79
C HIS A 332 -8.12 4.70 24.49
N ALA A 333 -7.55 5.35 23.47
CA ALA A 333 -6.16 5.17 23.10
C ALA A 333 -5.49 6.47 22.66
N PHE A 334 -4.22 6.60 23.03
CA PHE A 334 -3.29 7.56 22.47
C PHE A 334 -2.39 6.87 21.44
N LEU A 335 -2.20 7.53 20.30
CA LEU A 335 -1.45 7.07 19.14
C LEU A 335 -0.27 8.01 18.91
N PHE A 336 0.93 7.46 18.99
CA PHE A 336 2.19 8.14 18.74
C PHE A 336 2.80 7.60 17.46
N GLU A 337 2.60 8.34 16.38
CA GLU A 337 3.09 7.97 15.04
C GLU A 337 4.41 8.68 14.71
N SER A 338 5.38 7.91 14.25
CA SER A 338 6.66 8.34 13.70
C SER A 338 6.92 7.62 12.37
N TYR A 339 7.91 8.06 11.60
CA TYR A 339 8.17 7.59 10.23
C TYR A 339 8.07 6.04 10.05
N LYS A 340 8.62 5.26 10.99
CA LYS A 340 8.63 3.77 10.94
C LYS A 340 8.03 3.09 12.17
N ARG A 341 7.52 3.88 13.11
CA ARG A 341 7.12 3.41 14.43
C ARG A 341 5.74 3.94 14.74
N SER A 342 4.82 3.05 15.06
CA SER A 342 3.57 3.40 15.72
C SER A 342 3.61 2.86 17.14
N PHE A 343 3.29 3.70 18.11
CA PHE A 343 3.09 3.29 19.49
C PHE A 343 1.70 3.70 19.92
N LYS A 344 0.90 2.73 20.33
CA LYS A 344 -0.44 2.91 20.85
C LYS A 344 -0.45 2.48 22.31
N VAL A 345 -0.96 3.35 23.17
CA VAL A 345 -1.23 3.03 24.59
C VAL A 345 -2.68 3.37 24.86
N GLY A 346 -3.37 2.49 25.56
CA GLY A 346 -4.79 2.67 25.78
C GLY A 346 -5.31 1.92 26.98
N PHE A 347 -6.60 2.09 27.19
CA PHE A 347 -7.36 1.46 28.25
C PHE A 347 -8.73 1.11 27.70
N ALA A 348 -9.19 -0.10 28.01
CA ALA A 348 -10.50 -0.56 27.60
C ALA A 348 -11.30 -1.14 28.76
N ALA A 349 -12.60 -0.89 28.71
CA ALA A 349 -13.60 -1.44 29.62
C ALA A 349 -14.63 -2.21 28.80
N TYR A 350 -14.83 -3.49 29.12
CA TYR A 350 -15.75 -4.40 28.45
C TYR A 350 -16.72 -5.01 29.46
N ARG A 351 -17.97 -5.15 29.06
CA ARG A 351 -18.97 -6.01 29.73
C ARG A 351 -19.38 -7.13 28.79
N TYR A 352 -18.92 -8.35 29.09
CA TYR A 352 -19.27 -9.55 28.36
C TYR A 352 -20.51 -10.24 28.95
N LYS A 353 -21.29 -10.87 28.08
CA LYS A 353 -22.24 -11.93 28.39
C LYS A 353 -21.85 -13.14 27.54
N ILE A 354 -21.37 -14.18 28.21
CA ILE A 354 -21.07 -15.48 27.61
C ILE A 354 -22.29 -16.37 27.80
N SER A 355 -22.80 -16.94 26.72
CA SER A 355 -23.92 -17.90 26.76
C SER A 355 -23.46 -19.19 26.10
N ASP A 356 -23.38 -20.24 26.90
CA ASP A 356 -23.06 -21.60 26.44
C ASP A 356 -24.15 -22.14 25.52
N THR A 357 -23.75 -22.88 24.49
CA THR A 357 -24.66 -23.53 23.55
C THR A 357 -24.53 -25.04 23.52
N GLN A 358 -23.52 -25.61 24.18
CA GLN A 358 -23.23 -27.05 24.18
C GLN A 358 -23.14 -27.67 25.58
N ASN A 359 -23.55 -26.94 26.65
CA ASN A 359 -23.50 -27.41 28.05
C ASN A 359 -22.10 -27.86 28.48
N CYS A 360 -21.09 -27.09 28.10
CA CYS A 360 -19.69 -27.43 28.19
C CYS A 360 -18.86 -26.31 28.87
N ILE A 361 -19.41 -25.11 29.01
CA ILE A 361 -18.79 -23.99 29.72
C ILE A 361 -19.81 -23.25 30.60
N GLU A 362 -19.35 -22.55 31.62
CA GLU A 362 -20.25 -21.74 32.44
C GLU A 362 -20.66 -20.45 31.72
N SER A 363 -21.97 -20.30 31.54
CA SER A 363 -22.55 -19.02 31.12
C SER A 363 -22.37 -17.97 32.21
N GLY A 364 -22.08 -16.73 31.83
CA GLY A 364 -21.78 -15.71 32.83
C GLY A 364 -21.60 -14.31 32.28
N HIS A 365 -21.51 -13.37 33.21
CA HIS A 365 -21.20 -11.97 32.94
C HIS A 365 -19.79 -11.65 33.42
N TYR A 366 -19.01 -10.96 32.60
CA TYR A 366 -17.62 -10.62 32.91
C TYR A 366 -17.38 -9.15 32.63
N ARG A 367 -16.82 -8.42 33.60
CA ARG A 367 -16.38 -7.03 33.48
C ARG A 367 -14.87 -7.00 33.41
N LEU A 368 -14.37 -6.67 32.23
CA LEU A 368 -12.94 -6.53 31.99
C LEU A 368 -12.57 -5.06 31.92
N ILE A 369 -11.56 -4.68 32.69
CA ILE A 369 -11.00 -3.33 32.69
C ILE A 369 -9.49 -3.49 32.64
N TYR A 370 -8.86 -3.05 31.55
CA TYR A 370 -7.44 -3.31 31.33
C TYR A 370 -6.76 -2.20 30.52
N PRO A 371 -5.56 -1.76 30.93
CA PRO A 371 -4.65 -1.07 30.04
C PRO A 371 -4.07 -2.01 28.98
N TYR A 372 -3.64 -1.45 27.86
CA TYR A 372 -2.91 -2.17 26.83
C TYR A 372 -1.90 -1.27 26.11
N ILE A 373 -0.93 -1.92 25.49
CA ILE A 373 0.06 -1.31 24.61
C ILE A 373 0.14 -2.07 23.29
N GLU A 374 0.40 -1.35 22.21
CA GLU A 374 0.68 -1.91 20.90
C GLU A 374 1.85 -1.13 20.26
N LEU A 375 2.86 -1.85 19.80
CA LEU A 375 4.07 -1.33 19.17
C LEU A 375 4.18 -1.93 17.78
N LEU A 376 4.20 -1.09 16.75
CA LEU A 376 4.46 -1.51 15.37
C LEU A 376 5.76 -0.86 14.89
N TYR A 377 6.70 -1.69 14.45
CA TYR A 377 7.86 -1.26 13.69
C TYR A 377 7.77 -1.78 12.27
N ASP A 378 7.63 -0.88 11.29
CA ASP A 378 7.41 -1.23 9.89
C ASP A 378 8.52 -0.68 8.99
N LYS A 379 9.22 -1.58 8.31
CA LYS A 379 10.34 -1.30 7.40
C LYS A 379 10.10 -1.87 6.01
N ARG A 380 8.85 -2.23 5.68
CA ARG A 380 8.48 -2.70 4.35
C ARG A 380 8.62 -1.58 3.33
N ASP A 381 8.96 -1.96 2.11
CA ASP A 381 9.01 -1.07 0.95
C ASP A 381 7.62 -0.55 0.54
N SER A 382 6.59 -1.37 0.72
CA SER A 382 5.19 -1.04 0.53
C SER A 382 4.35 -1.67 1.62
N LYS A 383 3.33 -0.95 2.11
CA LYS A 383 2.34 -1.55 3.02
C LYS A 383 1.37 -2.45 2.23
N ILE A 384 0.95 -2.01 1.04
CA ILE A 384 -0.15 -2.63 0.27
C ILE A 384 0.27 -3.98 -0.34
N PHE A 385 1.45 -4.02 -0.95
CA PHE A 385 2.04 -5.23 -1.54
C PHE A 385 3.54 -5.21 -1.31
N PRO A 386 4.01 -5.67 -0.13
CA PRO A 386 5.42 -5.64 0.22
C PRO A 386 6.22 -6.66 -0.63
N ARG A 387 7.36 -6.22 -1.17
CA ARG A 387 8.32 -7.13 -1.84
C ARG A 387 9.59 -7.31 -1.03
N HIS A 388 9.94 -6.33 -0.20
CA HIS A 388 11.13 -6.34 0.62
C HIS A 388 10.89 -5.67 1.97
N GLY A 389 11.59 -6.17 2.99
CA GLY A 389 11.60 -5.59 4.32
C GLY A 389 10.82 -6.44 5.31
N TYR A 390 10.44 -5.84 6.44
CA TYR A 390 9.81 -6.57 7.53
C TYR A 390 8.96 -5.66 8.39
N TYR A 391 8.08 -6.26 9.18
CA TYR A 391 7.40 -5.58 10.27
C TYR A 391 7.38 -6.43 11.54
N LEU A 392 7.37 -5.75 12.69
CA LEU A 392 7.21 -6.36 14.01
C LEU A 392 6.05 -5.65 14.71
N LEU A 393 5.04 -6.41 15.12
CA LEU A 393 3.90 -5.97 15.91
C LEU A 393 3.94 -6.65 17.27
N LEU A 394 3.97 -5.86 18.35
CA LEU A 394 3.92 -6.37 19.72
C LEU A 394 2.67 -5.79 20.39
N LYS A 395 1.87 -6.63 21.03
CA LYS A 395 0.69 -6.23 21.80
C LYS A 395 0.79 -6.81 23.20
N ALA A 396 0.39 -6.04 24.20
CA ALA A 396 0.23 -6.56 25.56
C ALA A 396 -0.96 -5.88 26.25
N GLU A 397 -1.74 -6.67 26.97
CA GLU A 397 -2.82 -6.20 27.85
C GLU A 397 -2.73 -6.93 29.19
N ALA A 398 -3.14 -6.27 30.26
CA ALA A 398 -3.10 -6.85 31.59
C ALA A 398 -4.26 -6.34 32.44
N SER A 399 -4.77 -7.20 33.31
CA SER A 399 -5.89 -6.89 34.20
C SER A 399 -5.66 -7.54 35.56
N LYS A 400 -6.23 -6.94 36.61
CA LYS A 400 -6.18 -7.48 37.95
C LYS A 400 -7.48 -7.20 38.71
N ASN A 401 -7.90 -8.17 39.53
CA ASN A 401 -8.95 -8.01 40.52
C ASN A 401 -8.49 -7.04 41.64
N PRO A 402 -9.36 -6.16 42.20
CA PRO A 402 -10.81 -6.08 42.02
C PRO A 402 -11.28 -5.10 40.93
N LEU A 403 -10.38 -4.43 40.21
CA LEU A 403 -10.75 -3.51 39.12
C LEU A 403 -11.51 -4.23 37.99
N SER A 404 -11.22 -5.51 37.80
CA SER A 404 -11.87 -6.39 36.84
C SER A 404 -12.21 -7.74 37.47
N ASP A 405 -13.20 -8.43 36.89
CA ASP A 405 -13.53 -9.80 37.27
C ASP A 405 -12.40 -10.79 36.91
N ALA A 406 -11.47 -10.44 36.00
CA ALA A 406 -10.34 -11.28 35.61
C ALA A 406 -8.97 -10.73 36.07
N SER A 407 -8.08 -11.66 36.45
CA SER A 407 -6.65 -11.38 36.66
C SER A 407 -5.83 -12.14 35.61
N TYR A 408 -5.20 -11.40 34.70
CA TYR A 408 -4.45 -11.96 33.58
C TYR A 408 -3.44 -11.00 32.97
N ILE A 409 -2.48 -11.56 32.24
CA ILE A 409 -1.62 -10.88 31.29
C ILE A 409 -1.74 -11.62 29.96
N LYS A 410 -1.99 -10.90 28.88
CA LYS A 410 -2.01 -11.42 27.52
C LYS A 410 -1.01 -10.64 26.67
N SER A 411 -0.18 -11.35 25.92
CA SER A 411 0.79 -10.77 25.01
C SER A 411 0.73 -11.44 23.65
N GLU A 412 0.91 -10.66 22.59
CA GLU A 412 0.97 -11.13 21.21
C GLU A 412 2.18 -10.51 20.52
N SER A 413 2.81 -11.27 19.65
CA SER A 413 3.95 -10.82 18.85
C SER A 413 3.82 -11.37 17.44
N GLU A 414 3.94 -10.51 16.44
CA GLU A 414 3.86 -10.89 15.03
C GLU A 414 5.05 -10.31 14.27
N LEU A 415 5.77 -11.17 13.57
CA LEU A 415 6.91 -10.82 12.72
C LEU A 415 6.62 -11.29 11.30
N GLY A 416 6.61 -10.36 10.35
CA GLY A 416 6.54 -10.67 8.92
C GLY A 416 7.82 -10.24 8.19
N LEU A 417 8.36 -11.14 7.38
CA LEU A 417 9.60 -10.95 6.61
C LEU A 417 9.32 -11.13 5.12
N PHE A 418 9.78 -10.19 4.29
CA PHE A 418 9.67 -10.22 2.84
C PHE A 418 11.05 -10.15 2.22
N TYR A 419 11.39 -11.17 1.42
CA TYR A 419 12.69 -11.28 0.77
C TYR A 419 12.53 -11.52 -0.73
N PRO A 420 12.99 -10.59 -1.59
CA PRO A 420 12.92 -10.77 -3.04
C PRO A 420 13.99 -11.75 -3.53
N ILE A 421 13.62 -12.67 -4.43
CA ILE A 421 14.50 -13.62 -5.10
C ILE A 421 14.29 -13.48 -6.61
N GLY A 422 15.08 -12.60 -7.24
CA GLY A 422 14.82 -12.17 -8.62
C GLY A 422 13.47 -11.45 -8.72
N GLU A 423 12.56 -11.96 -9.54
CA GLU A 423 11.18 -11.44 -9.64
C GLU A 423 10.23 -12.04 -8.61
N ASN A 424 10.64 -13.14 -7.95
CA ASN A 424 9.86 -13.86 -6.95
C ASN A 424 9.99 -13.22 -5.56
N ILE A 425 9.08 -13.57 -4.64
CA ILE A 425 9.08 -13.06 -3.27
C ILE A 425 8.89 -14.24 -2.32
N LEU A 426 9.81 -14.39 -1.37
CA LEU A 426 9.64 -15.27 -0.22
C LEU A 426 9.05 -14.44 0.93
N PHE A 427 7.92 -14.90 1.47
CA PHE A 427 7.25 -14.33 2.62
C PHE A 427 7.27 -15.34 3.77
N ALA A 428 7.68 -14.89 4.95
CA ALA A 428 7.59 -15.66 6.18
C ALA A 428 6.87 -14.84 7.26
N LYS A 429 5.96 -15.48 8.00
CA LYS A 429 5.26 -14.86 9.14
C LYS A 429 5.34 -15.78 10.36
N ALA A 430 5.49 -15.19 11.53
CA ALA A 430 5.28 -15.87 12.81
C ALA A 430 4.38 -14.99 13.70
N HIS A 431 3.30 -15.57 14.23
CA HIS A 431 2.39 -14.98 15.21
C HIS A 431 2.41 -15.84 16.48
N VAL A 432 2.85 -15.23 17.57
CA VAL A 432 3.03 -15.86 18.87
C VAL A 432 2.10 -15.20 19.87
N GLY A 433 1.32 -15.99 20.60
CA GLY A 433 0.39 -15.53 21.61
C GLY A 433 0.60 -16.26 22.93
N PHE A 434 0.54 -15.52 24.05
CA PHE A 434 0.62 -16.08 25.40
C PHE A 434 -0.39 -15.40 26.33
N ILE A 435 -1.09 -16.20 27.13
CA ILE A 435 -2.02 -15.75 28.17
C ILE A 435 -1.66 -16.45 29.48
N SER A 436 -1.29 -15.66 30.49
CA SER A 436 -1.26 -16.11 31.87
C SER A 436 -2.46 -15.54 32.61
N THR A 437 -3.26 -16.41 33.22
CA THR A 437 -4.47 -16.03 33.94
C THR A 437 -4.62 -16.88 35.19
N SER A 438 -4.97 -16.23 36.31
CA SER A 438 -5.25 -16.91 37.57
C SER A 438 -6.74 -17.10 37.83
N SER A 439 -7.60 -16.23 37.27
CA SER A 439 -9.06 -16.31 37.46
C SER A 439 -9.83 -15.42 36.48
N GLY A 440 -11.09 -15.80 36.24
CA GLY A 440 -12.14 -14.91 35.71
C GLY A 440 -12.04 -14.48 34.25
N LEU A 441 -11.12 -15.03 33.46
CA LEU A 441 -10.98 -14.67 32.05
C LEU A 441 -12.08 -15.34 31.20
N PRO A 442 -12.93 -14.58 30.49
CA PRO A 442 -13.98 -15.16 29.64
C PRO A 442 -13.38 -15.94 28.45
N PRO A 443 -14.04 -17.02 27.98
CA PRO A 443 -13.54 -17.84 26.87
C PRO A 443 -13.28 -17.08 25.57
N SER A 444 -14.00 -15.99 25.32
CA SER A 444 -13.80 -15.12 24.15
C SER A 444 -12.46 -14.37 24.13
N LYS A 445 -11.70 -14.37 25.22
CA LYS A 445 -10.36 -13.76 25.29
C LYS A 445 -9.22 -14.72 24.92
N PHE A 446 -9.48 -16.03 24.91
CA PHE A 446 -8.49 -17.03 24.51
C PHE A 446 -8.13 -16.90 23.02
N PHE A 447 -6.95 -17.39 22.66
CA PHE A 447 -6.54 -17.46 21.26
C PHE A 447 -7.36 -18.50 20.52
N ILE A 448 -7.80 -18.17 19.31
CA ILE A 448 -8.49 -19.08 18.40
C ILE A 448 -7.81 -18.91 17.05
N ALA A 449 -7.65 -20.01 16.31
CA ALA A 449 -6.96 -20.03 15.03
C ALA A 449 -7.86 -20.54 13.90
N GLY A 450 -7.32 -20.57 12.69
CA GLY A 450 -8.03 -20.82 11.44
C GLY A 450 -8.36 -19.54 10.68
N GLY A 451 -8.45 -19.65 9.36
CA GLY A 451 -8.67 -18.53 8.44
C GLY A 451 -7.38 -17.87 7.95
N ALA A 452 -7.53 -16.74 7.27
CA ALA A 452 -6.45 -16.07 6.52
C ALA A 452 -5.20 -15.72 7.33
N ASP A 453 -5.36 -15.48 8.63
CA ASP A 453 -4.28 -14.95 9.46
C ASP A 453 -3.43 -16.04 10.13
N THR A 454 -3.99 -17.21 10.43
CA THR A 454 -3.29 -18.24 11.21
C THR A 454 -3.15 -19.57 10.48
N ASN A 455 -4.20 -20.03 9.78
CA ASN A 455 -4.16 -21.28 9.00
C ASN A 455 -5.19 -21.26 7.86
N ARG A 456 -4.72 -21.11 6.62
CA ARG A 456 -5.59 -20.96 5.44
C ARG A 456 -6.24 -22.24 4.93
N ALA A 457 -5.85 -23.41 5.44
CA ALA A 457 -6.57 -24.65 5.15
C ALA A 457 -7.80 -24.85 6.04
N ASN A 458 -7.93 -24.04 7.09
CA ASN A 458 -8.95 -24.16 8.11
C ASN A 458 -9.89 -22.94 8.06
N ALA A 459 -11.15 -23.16 8.41
CA ALA A 459 -12.13 -22.08 8.51
C ALA A 459 -11.74 -21.08 9.61
N TYR A 460 -12.16 -19.83 9.44
CA TYR A 460 -11.97 -18.75 10.39
C TYR A 460 -12.53 -19.16 11.76
N ARG A 461 -11.67 -19.06 12.78
CA ARG A 461 -11.96 -19.46 14.16
C ARG A 461 -12.39 -20.92 14.36
N SER A 462 -12.01 -21.85 13.47
CA SER A 462 -12.36 -23.27 13.61
C SER A 462 -11.30 -24.13 14.32
N LEU A 463 -10.11 -23.59 14.57
CA LEU A 463 -9.06 -24.30 15.31
C LEU A 463 -9.10 -23.92 16.78
N TYR A 464 -9.24 -24.94 17.62
CA TYR A 464 -9.33 -24.86 19.06
C TYR A 464 -8.15 -25.59 19.71
N ALA A 465 -7.95 -25.38 21.01
CA ALA A 465 -6.94 -26.16 21.72
C ALA A 465 -7.30 -27.65 21.64
N LEU A 466 -6.41 -28.49 21.09
CA LEU A 466 -6.72 -29.90 20.81
C LEU A 466 -7.10 -30.70 22.08
N ASP A 467 -6.61 -30.28 23.24
CA ASP A 467 -6.94 -30.90 24.54
C ASP A 467 -8.24 -30.32 25.17
N SER A 468 -8.98 -29.48 24.44
CA SER A 468 -10.24 -28.91 24.89
C SER A 468 -11.42 -29.79 24.50
N ARG A 469 -12.06 -30.40 25.50
CA ARG A 469 -13.35 -31.12 25.34
C ARG A 469 -14.50 -30.23 24.81
N CYS A 470 -14.37 -28.90 24.92
CA CYS A 470 -15.45 -27.94 24.70
C CYS A 470 -15.19 -27.01 23.50
N GLN A 471 -14.22 -27.34 22.63
CA GLN A 471 -13.83 -26.46 21.50
C GLN A 471 -13.63 -24.99 21.94
N ILE A 472 -12.92 -24.75 23.04
CA ILE A 472 -12.55 -23.39 23.47
C ILE A 472 -11.14 -23.05 22.99
N GLY A 473 -10.86 -21.75 22.88
CA GLY A 473 -9.54 -21.25 22.52
C GLY A 473 -8.43 -21.65 23.50
N GLY A 474 -7.19 -21.44 23.08
CA GLY A 474 -5.98 -21.72 23.84
C GLY A 474 -5.38 -20.52 24.58
N LYS A 475 -4.52 -20.80 25.55
CA LYS A 475 -3.69 -19.79 26.23
C LYS A 475 -2.37 -19.54 25.51
N SER A 476 -1.93 -20.46 24.65
CA SER A 476 -0.71 -20.30 23.86
C SER A 476 -0.98 -20.58 22.40
N LEU A 477 -0.48 -19.70 21.54
CA LEU A 477 -0.60 -19.77 20.08
C LEU A 477 0.79 -19.61 19.46
N LEU A 478 1.10 -20.45 18.47
CA LEU A 478 2.18 -20.23 17.52
C LEU A 478 1.64 -20.55 16.13
N ALA A 479 1.41 -19.53 15.32
CA ALA A 479 1.06 -19.67 13.91
C ALA A 479 2.21 -19.19 13.04
N THR A 480 2.67 -20.03 12.12
CA THR A 480 3.75 -19.70 11.18
C THR A 480 3.31 -19.91 9.75
N THR A 481 3.71 -19.03 8.86
CA THR A 481 3.45 -19.11 7.42
C THR A 481 4.77 -19.01 6.67
N LEU A 482 4.96 -19.89 5.69
CA LEU A 482 5.93 -19.72 4.61
C LEU A 482 5.18 -19.64 3.28
N GLU A 483 5.48 -18.63 2.47
CA GLU A 483 4.81 -18.43 1.19
C GLU A 483 5.82 -18.00 0.11
N TYR A 484 5.76 -18.68 -1.02
CA TYR A 484 6.56 -18.37 -2.20
C TYR A 484 5.66 -17.79 -3.29
N ARG A 485 5.90 -16.53 -3.66
CA ARG A 485 5.16 -15.80 -4.68
C ARG A 485 5.99 -15.68 -5.95
N PHE A 486 5.40 -15.99 -7.09
CA PHE A 486 6.05 -15.89 -8.40
C PHE A 486 5.16 -15.13 -9.40
N PRO A 487 5.75 -14.31 -10.28
CA PRO A 487 4.96 -13.56 -11.27
C PRO A 487 4.29 -14.52 -12.25
N PHE A 488 3.02 -14.26 -12.56
CA PHE A 488 2.26 -14.97 -13.58
C PHE A 488 1.40 -13.96 -14.36
N LYS A 489 1.91 -13.52 -15.52
CA LYS A 489 1.32 -12.41 -16.30
C LYS A 489 1.21 -11.14 -15.44
N ASN A 490 0.00 -10.60 -15.28
CA ASN A 490 -0.28 -9.41 -14.47
C ASN A 490 -0.67 -9.75 -13.01
N LEU A 491 -0.50 -11.01 -12.61
CA LEU A 491 -0.83 -11.56 -11.29
C LEU A 491 0.43 -12.16 -10.66
N TYR A 492 0.32 -12.56 -9.40
CA TYR A 492 1.27 -13.45 -8.76
C TYR A 492 0.60 -14.78 -8.44
N GLY A 493 1.24 -15.88 -8.77
CA GLY A 493 0.94 -17.17 -8.15
C GLY A 493 1.59 -17.25 -6.77
N ALA A 494 1.02 -18.01 -5.86
CA ALA A 494 1.58 -18.29 -4.55
C ALA A 494 1.47 -19.78 -4.21
N LEU A 495 2.49 -20.30 -3.54
CA LEU A 495 2.47 -21.57 -2.83
C LEU A 495 2.66 -21.26 -1.35
N PHE A 496 1.87 -21.85 -0.48
CA PHE A 496 2.01 -21.61 0.95
C PHE A 496 2.00 -22.88 1.79
N TRP A 497 2.62 -22.75 2.95
CA TRP A 497 2.54 -23.70 4.05
C TRP A 497 2.34 -22.93 5.36
N ASP A 498 1.21 -23.19 5.99
CA ASP A 498 0.86 -22.69 7.31
C ASP A 498 1.00 -23.82 8.33
N ARG A 499 1.54 -23.51 9.50
CA ARG A 499 1.61 -24.42 10.64
C ARG A 499 1.13 -23.71 11.89
N THR A 500 0.23 -24.35 12.63
CA THR A 500 -0.43 -23.72 13.77
C THR A 500 -0.44 -24.63 14.98
N TYR A 501 0.15 -24.16 16.07
CA TYR A 501 0.05 -24.76 17.40
C TYR A 501 -0.92 -23.94 18.23
N LEU A 502 -1.90 -24.60 18.84
CA LEU A 502 -2.84 -23.96 19.76
C LEU A 502 -3.05 -24.86 20.97
N ALA A 503 -2.64 -24.39 22.15
CA ALA A 503 -2.65 -25.19 23.37
C ALA A 503 -3.45 -24.51 24.48
N LYS A 504 -4.13 -25.33 25.29
CA LYS A 504 -4.87 -24.87 26.47
C LYS A 504 -3.95 -24.25 27.53
N ASN A 505 -2.71 -24.73 27.60
CA ASN A 505 -1.65 -24.26 28.48
C ASN A 505 -0.40 -23.86 27.64
N TYR A 506 0.80 -23.91 28.22
CA TYR A 506 2.06 -23.48 27.59
C TYR A 506 2.79 -24.58 26.81
N ASN A 507 2.24 -25.78 26.74
CA ASN A 507 2.87 -26.91 26.06
C ASN A 507 2.40 -26.99 24.60
N LEU A 508 3.25 -26.59 23.65
CA LEU A 508 2.97 -26.60 22.21
C LEU A 508 3.47 -27.90 21.59
N THR A 509 2.74 -28.99 21.76
CA THR A 509 3.10 -30.30 21.17
C THR A 509 2.37 -30.59 19.87
N ASN A 510 1.08 -30.29 19.84
CA ASN A 510 0.21 -30.63 18.72
C ASN A 510 0.07 -29.45 17.76
N TYR A 511 0.11 -29.74 16.47
CA TYR A 511 -0.02 -28.75 15.40
C TYR A 511 -1.01 -29.18 14.33
N VAL A 512 -1.51 -28.20 13.59
CA VAL A 512 -2.27 -28.38 12.36
C VAL A 512 -1.49 -27.71 11.23
N ASP A 513 -1.28 -28.46 10.16
CA ASP A 513 -0.66 -27.95 8.93
C ASP A 513 -1.75 -27.56 7.93
N GLY A 514 -1.44 -26.58 7.08
CA GLY A 514 -2.25 -26.21 5.93
C GLY A 514 -1.33 -25.92 4.76
N VAL A 515 -1.52 -26.60 3.64
CA VAL A 515 -0.74 -26.36 2.42
C VAL A 515 -1.67 -25.95 1.30
N GLY A 516 -1.19 -25.11 0.38
CA GLY A 516 -2.06 -24.67 -0.68
C GLY A 516 -1.44 -23.76 -1.71
N VAL A 517 -2.31 -23.29 -2.60
CA VAL A 517 -1.98 -22.42 -3.71
C VAL A 517 -2.80 -21.14 -3.65
N GLY A 518 -2.31 -20.06 -4.24
CA GLY A 518 -3.05 -18.82 -4.33
C GLY A 518 -2.73 -17.99 -5.56
N ILE A 519 -3.60 -17.02 -5.84
CA ILE A 519 -3.44 -16.01 -6.87
C ILE A 519 -3.62 -14.65 -6.21
N LEU A 520 -2.70 -13.72 -6.50
CA LEU A 520 -2.70 -12.36 -5.96
C LEU A 520 -2.65 -11.33 -7.08
N TYR A 521 -3.46 -10.28 -6.96
CA TYR A 521 -3.44 -9.10 -7.80
C TYR A 521 -3.12 -7.86 -6.95
N PRO A 522 -1.96 -7.22 -7.15
CA PRO A 522 -1.64 -5.96 -6.50
C PRO A 522 -2.52 -4.84 -7.07
N SER A 523 -3.50 -4.35 -6.31
CA SER A 523 -4.33 -3.21 -6.70
C SER A 523 -3.97 -1.96 -5.89
N PRO A 524 -4.33 -0.74 -6.37
CA PRO A 524 -4.08 0.50 -5.62
C PRO A 524 -4.76 0.57 -4.25
N VAL A 525 -5.81 -0.23 -4.03
CA VAL A 525 -6.62 -0.21 -2.79
C VAL A 525 -6.30 -1.38 -1.85
N GLY A 526 -5.32 -2.23 -2.19
CA GLY A 526 -5.09 -3.47 -1.47
C GLY A 526 -4.72 -4.62 -2.40
N THR A 527 -4.24 -5.72 -1.83
CA THR A 527 -4.07 -6.95 -2.61
C THR A 527 -5.42 -7.65 -2.73
N ILE A 528 -5.80 -8.04 -3.94
CA ILE A 528 -6.91 -8.97 -4.14
C ILE A 528 -6.31 -10.36 -4.19
N SER A 529 -6.78 -11.28 -3.35
CA SER A 529 -6.21 -12.61 -3.26
C SER A 529 -7.28 -13.70 -3.19
N ALA A 530 -6.95 -14.83 -3.79
CA ALA A 530 -7.70 -16.08 -3.69
C ALA A 530 -6.72 -17.17 -3.29
N TYR A 531 -6.95 -17.84 -2.16
CA TYR A 531 -6.16 -18.96 -1.68
C TYR A 531 -7.02 -20.20 -1.56
N PHE A 532 -6.52 -21.34 -2.02
CA PHE A 532 -7.09 -22.65 -1.78
C PHE A 532 -6.12 -23.47 -0.94
N GLY A 533 -6.55 -23.88 0.24
CA GLY A 533 -5.76 -24.65 1.21
C GLY A 533 -6.40 -25.97 1.56
N ILE A 534 -5.57 -26.96 1.88
CA ILE A 534 -5.95 -28.29 2.36
C ILE A 534 -5.11 -28.67 3.59
N ASP A 535 -5.69 -29.42 4.52
CA ASP A 535 -4.92 -30.06 5.60
C ASP A 535 -4.28 -31.35 5.04
N PRO A 536 -2.94 -31.48 5.00
CA PRO A 536 -2.27 -32.66 4.46
C PRO A 536 -2.53 -33.94 5.27
N ASN A 537 -2.97 -33.82 6.54
CA ASN A 537 -3.35 -34.95 7.38
C ASN A 537 -4.85 -35.28 7.28
N ASN A 538 -5.66 -34.39 6.69
CA ASN A 538 -7.09 -34.58 6.49
C ASN A 538 -7.59 -33.89 5.21
N PHE A 539 -7.45 -34.57 4.07
CA PHE A 539 -7.85 -34.04 2.77
C PHE A 539 -9.34 -33.68 2.61
N SER A 540 -10.21 -34.18 3.51
CA SER A 540 -11.63 -33.76 3.53
C SER A 540 -11.79 -32.30 3.95
N GLN A 541 -10.80 -31.76 4.66
CA GLN A 541 -10.76 -30.38 5.09
C GLN A 541 -10.03 -29.52 4.05
N SER A 542 -10.81 -28.70 3.37
CA SER A 542 -10.32 -27.72 2.40
C SER A 542 -11.04 -26.40 2.59
N GLN A 543 -10.36 -25.31 2.23
CA GLN A 543 -10.90 -23.96 2.36
C GLN A 543 -10.51 -23.11 1.16
N LEU A 544 -11.49 -22.40 0.61
CA LEU A 544 -11.27 -21.30 -0.32
C LEU A 544 -11.41 -19.98 0.44
N LEU A 545 -10.35 -19.17 0.44
CA LEU A 545 -10.33 -17.83 1.00
C LEU A 545 -10.25 -16.80 -0.10
N LEU A 546 -11.21 -15.88 -0.12
CA LEU A 546 -11.21 -14.72 -0.99
C LEU A 546 -11.04 -13.47 -0.12
N SER A 547 -10.07 -12.63 -0.45
CA SER A 547 -9.81 -11.39 0.29
C SER A 547 -9.57 -10.24 -0.68
N ILE A 548 -10.16 -9.09 -0.37
CA ILE A 548 -9.96 -7.83 -1.07
C ILE A 548 -9.46 -6.82 -0.05
N GLY A 549 -8.22 -6.38 -0.19
CA GLY A 549 -7.61 -5.45 0.75
C GLY A 549 -6.38 -6.04 1.41
N ALA A 550 -5.75 -5.24 2.25
CA ALA A 550 -4.83 -5.78 3.23
C ALA A 550 -5.62 -6.05 4.52
N ASN A 551 -5.60 -7.30 4.99
CA ASN A 551 -5.88 -7.61 6.38
C ASN A 551 -4.63 -7.15 7.16
N PHE A 552 -4.71 -5.99 7.83
CA PHE A 552 -3.69 -5.54 8.77
C PHE A 552 -4.21 -5.65 10.19
#